data_AF-A0A7S3LBC1-F1
#
_entry.id   AF-A0A7S3LBC1-F1
#
_cell.length_a   1.000
_cell.length_b   1.000
_cell.length_c   1.000
_cell.angle_alpha   90.00
_cell.angle_beta   90.00
_cell.angle_gamma   90.00
#
_symmetry.space_group_name_H-M   'P 1'
#
loop_
_entity.id
_entity.type
_entity.pdbx_description
1 polymer ?
#
loop_
_entity_poly.entity_id
_entity_poly.type
_entity_poly.pdbx_seq_one_letter_code
_entity_poly.pdbx_strand_id
1 'polypeptide(L)'
;YPFLGNDISGEMSDIFSCHNVPPLDRESQSHILKSYGPNLPAKTIEKIIDIWQHLRNEHERGVMAYPFSVREAVSVVKHLNQFPADGLEGALENVIAFDRFDNVILKQLARILSSYGVTVADIKSGGIGTTGSEGGVSTPRTRASSPKHGKIDENNDPHVGGNTWAGGSGGSDTAGLGGRGGPYRLDSGHPVHQVSDEMKAQVSEEAQKRAREMAKEALEHKLQELNMGKVEWDRYDQLYQQVSLQIQQLRVLLKDIKKRKQERVWLRRQSTGELDDSRIVDAIAGEKDVFKRRGKSTEGNPNASHNVDPMSIKLVVDISASMYRFNGYDGRLRRLL
;
A
#
# COMPACT_ATOMS: atom_id res chain seq x y z
N TYR A 1 1.08 8.15 -7.83
CA TYR A 1 1.78 9.16 -6.99
C TYR A 1 1.19 10.52 -7.32
N PRO A 2 0.38 11.14 -6.45
CA PRO A 2 -0.04 12.51 -6.70
C PRO A 2 1.17 13.42 -6.47
N PHE A 3 1.48 14.26 -7.46
CA PHE A 3 2.48 15.32 -7.32
C PHE A 3 1.97 16.31 -6.28
N LEU A 4 2.51 16.25 -5.06
CA LEU A 4 2.47 17.39 -4.15
C LEU A 4 3.39 18.44 -4.77
N GLY A 5 2.81 19.36 -5.54
CA GLY A 5 3.55 20.47 -6.14
C GLY A 5 4.26 21.30 -5.06
N ASN A 6 5.32 21.99 -5.44
CA ASN A 6 5.94 22.98 -4.57
C ASN A 6 5.00 24.19 -4.46
N ASP A 7 4.88 24.74 -3.25
CA ASP A 7 4.13 25.98 -3.05
C ASP A 7 4.88 27.13 -3.74
N ILE A 8 4.31 27.63 -4.83
CA ILE A 8 4.82 28.76 -5.63
C ILE A 8 4.08 30.06 -5.32
N SER A 9 3.12 30.04 -4.38
CA SER A 9 2.27 31.20 -4.10
C SER A 9 3.09 32.40 -3.64
N GLY A 10 4.08 32.20 -2.78
CA GLY A 10 4.94 33.28 -2.26
C GLY A 10 5.81 33.98 -3.30
N GLU A 11 6.09 33.35 -4.44
CA GLU A 11 6.96 33.92 -5.49
C GLU A 11 6.16 34.51 -6.67
N MET A 12 4.92 34.06 -6.85
CA MET A 12 4.16 34.32 -8.08
C MET A 12 2.80 35.00 -7.86
N SER A 13 2.26 35.05 -6.63
CA SER A 13 0.92 35.63 -6.40
C SER A 13 0.80 37.10 -6.77
N ASP A 14 1.91 37.83 -6.68
CA ASP A 14 1.93 39.29 -6.86
C ASP A 14 2.12 39.69 -8.33
N ILE A 15 2.59 38.74 -9.15
CA ILE A 15 2.94 38.94 -10.57
C ILE A 15 1.84 38.36 -11.48
N PHE A 16 1.16 37.31 -11.02
CA PHE A 16 0.14 36.60 -11.81
C PHE A 16 -1.25 36.76 -11.22
N SER A 17 -2.23 36.98 -12.08
CA SER A 17 -3.64 36.86 -11.70
C SER A 17 -4.00 35.39 -11.51
N CYS A 18 -4.07 34.93 -10.26
CA CYS A 18 -4.43 33.57 -9.92
C CYS A 18 -5.95 33.35 -10.03
N HIS A 19 -6.37 32.36 -10.81
CA HIS A 19 -7.75 31.88 -10.82
C HIS A 19 -7.81 30.47 -10.23
N ASN A 20 -8.44 30.32 -9.07
CA ASN A 20 -8.64 29.02 -8.46
C ASN A 20 -9.79 28.29 -9.14
N VAL A 21 -9.53 27.10 -9.68
CA VAL A 21 -10.56 26.25 -10.30
C VAL A 21 -11.07 25.28 -9.25
N PRO A 22 -12.28 25.47 -8.70
CA PRO A 22 -12.81 24.56 -7.69
C PRO A 22 -13.15 23.19 -8.31
N PRO A 23 -13.38 22.19 -7.44
CA PRO A 23 -14.08 20.97 -7.83
C PRO A 23 -15.33 21.24 -8.67
N LEU A 24 -15.53 20.48 -9.75
CA LEU A 24 -16.75 20.60 -10.54
C LEU A 24 -17.97 20.19 -9.72
N ASP A 25 -19.02 20.98 -9.80
CA ASP A 25 -20.33 20.67 -9.23
C ASP A 25 -21.00 19.53 -10.00
N ARG A 26 -22.10 18.99 -9.42
CA ARG A 26 -22.81 17.84 -9.97
C ARG A 26 -23.37 18.10 -11.37
N GLU A 27 -23.87 19.30 -11.64
CA GLU A 27 -24.49 19.65 -12.92
C GLU A 27 -23.43 19.74 -14.01
N SER A 28 -22.32 20.43 -13.74
CA SER A 28 -21.16 20.49 -14.65
C SER A 28 -20.56 19.11 -14.92
N GLN A 29 -20.41 18.26 -13.88
CA GLN A 29 -19.97 16.88 -14.08
C GLN A 29 -20.94 16.09 -14.97
N SER A 30 -22.24 16.23 -14.76
CA SER A 30 -23.24 15.58 -15.62
C SER A 30 -23.14 16.03 -17.06
N HIS A 31 -22.94 17.33 -17.31
CA HIS A 31 -22.82 17.86 -18.66
C HIS A 31 -21.59 17.29 -19.37
N ILE A 32 -20.44 17.30 -18.70
CA ILE A 32 -19.18 16.77 -19.25
C ILE A 32 -19.29 15.27 -19.53
N LEU A 33 -19.75 14.47 -18.57
CA LEU A 33 -19.83 13.02 -18.76
C LEU A 33 -20.84 12.66 -19.86
N LYS A 34 -21.98 13.35 -19.96
CA LYS A 34 -22.93 13.17 -21.07
C LYS A 34 -22.30 13.46 -22.44
N SER A 35 -21.44 14.48 -22.55
CA SER A 35 -20.76 14.78 -23.82
C SER A 35 -19.79 13.67 -24.27
N TYR A 36 -19.23 12.90 -23.33
CA TYR A 36 -18.30 11.81 -23.62
C TYR A 36 -18.97 10.43 -23.77
N GLY A 37 -20.22 10.28 -23.30
CA GLY A 37 -20.98 9.04 -23.37
C GLY A 37 -22.41 9.26 -23.87
N PRO A 38 -22.62 9.78 -25.09
CA PRO A 38 -23.95 10.11 -25.60
C PRO A 38 -24.88 8.89 -25.73
N ASN A 39 -24.32 7.69 -25.88
CA ASN A 39 -25.09 6.45 -26.04
C ASN A 39 -25.39 5.76 -24.70
N LEU A 40 -24.93 6.31 -23.57
CA LEU A 40 -25.10 5.69 -22.27
C LEU A 40 -26.43 6.10 -21.63
N PRO A 41 -27.10 5.18 -20.91
CA PRO A 41 -28.26 5.52 -20.10
C PRO A 41 -27.92 6.60 -19.06
N ALA A 42 -28.80 7.58 -18.88
CA ALA A 42 -28.61 8.66 -17.91
C ALA A 42 -28.34 8.14 -16.48
N LYS A 43 -29.02 7.04 -16.08
CA LYS A 43 -28.82 6.38 -14.78
C LYS A 43 -27.39 5.88 -14.58
N THR A 44 -26.74 5.40 -15.63
CA THR A 44 -25.35 4.92 -15.55
C THR A 44 -24.40 6.09 -15.31
N ILE A 45 -24.64 7.22 -15.98
CA ILE A 45 -23.85 8.44 -15.78
C ILE A 45 -24.05 8.99 -14.37
N GLU A 46 -25.30 9.06 -13.88
CA GLU A 46 -25.60 9.48 -12.51
C GLU A 46 -24.90 8.60 -11.47
N LYS A 47 -24.93 7.27 -11.67
CA LYS A 47 -24.22 6.32 -10.80
C LYS A 47 -22.71 6.57 -10.76
N ILE A 48 -22.09 6.87 -11.91
CA ILE A 48 -20.66 7.22 -11.98
C ILE A 48 -20.38 8.52 -11.23
N ILE A 49 -21.24 9.53 -11.38
CA ILE A 49 -21.10 10.81 -10.64
C ILE A 49 -21.16 10.56 -9.13
N ASP A 50 -22.12 9.75 -8.67
CA ASP A 50 -22.27 9.43 -7.24
C ASP A 50 -21.02 8.75 -6.68
N ILE A 51 -20.48 7.77 -7.41
CA ILE A 51 -19.25 7.07 -7.02
C ILE A 51 -18.09 8.07 -6.89
N TRP A 52 -17.87 8.93 -7.90
CA TRP A 52 -16.74 9.88 -7.87
C TRP A 52 -16.90 10.99 -6.82
N GLN A 53 -18.13 11.42 -6.54
CA GLN A 53 -18.40 12.35 -5.43
C GLN A 53 -18.10 11.69 -4.07
N HIS A 54 -18.46 10.43 -3.89
CA HIS A 54 -18.13 9.68 -2.67
C HIS A 54 -16.61 9.52 -2.52
N LEU A 55 -15.91 9.12 -3.58
CA LEU A 55 -14.45 8.98 -3.57
C LEU A 55 -13.74 10.30 -3.21
N ARG A 56 -14.21 11.42 -3.78
CA ARG A 56 -13.71 12.76 -3.45
C ARG A 56 -13.95 13.11 -1.98
N ASN A 57 -15.15 12.90 -1.47
CA ASN A 57 -15.50 13.22 -0.08
C ASN A 57 -14.63 12.41 0.93
N GLU A 58 -14.35 11.14 0.63
CA GLU A 58 -13.46 10.32 1.47
C GLU A 58 -12.01 10.80 1.41
N HIS A 59 -11.55 11.32 0.27
CA HIS A 59 -10.24 11.97 0.17
C HIS A 59 -10.18 13.28 0.97
N GLU A 60 -11.19 14.15 0.85
CA GLU A 60 -11.25 15.42 1.60
C GLU A 60 -11.30 15.21 3.12
N ARG A 61 -11.88 14.10 3.58
CA ARG A 61 -11.85 13.67 4.99
C ARG A 61 -10.53 13.06 5.43
N GLY A 62 -9.58 12.87 4.52
CA GLY A 62 -8.29 12.22 4.78
C GLY A 62 -8.37 10.69 4.92
N VAL A 63 -9.49 10.06 4.59
CA VAL A 63 -9.66 8.60 4.65
C VAL A 63 -8.93 7.94 3.49
N MET A 64 -9.01 8.53 2.30
CA MET A 64 -8.27 8.08 1.12
C MET A 64 -7.09 9.00 0.80
N ALA A 65 -5.92 8.43 0.55
CA ALA A 65 -4.73 9.21 0.21
C ALA A 65 -4.75 9.73 -1.24
N TYR A 66 -5.39 9.00 -2.16
CA TYR A 66 -5.43 9.35 -3.57
C TYR A 66 -6.70 10.13 -3.96
N PRO A 67 -6.57 11.32 -4.57
CA PRO A 67 -7.71 12.08 -5.09
C PRO A 67 -8.15 11.54 -6.45
N PHE A 68 -9.29 10.85 -6.50
CA PHE A 68 -9.89 10.45 -7.77
C PHE A 68 -10.39 11.67 -8.56
N SER A 69 -9.97 11.77 -9.81
CA SER A 69 -10.20 12.92 -10.68
C SER A 69 -11.39 12.73 -11.62
N VAL A 70 -11.97 13.84 -12.08
CA VAL A 70 -13.02 13.82 -13.10
C VAL A 70 -12.51 13.20 -14.42
N ARG A 71 -11.21 13.28 -14.69
CA ARG A 71 -10.60 12.65 -15.87
C ARG A 71 -10.75 11.13 -15.85
N GLU A 72 -10.64 10.53 -14.68
CA GLU A 72 -10.82 9.07 -14.52
C GLU A 72 -12.29 8.68 -14.74
N ALA A 73 -13.24 9.49 -14.26
CA ALA A 73 -14.67 9.30 -14.55
C ALA A 73 -14.95 9.38 -16.06
N VAL A 74 -14.33 10.35 -16.75
CA VAL A 74 -14.42 10.49 -18.21
C VAL A 74 -13.86 9.25 -18.92
N SER A 75 -12.75 8.69 -18.44
CA SER A 75 -12.17 7.46 -19.00
C SER A 75 -13.14 6.27 -18.89
N VAL A 76 -13.79 6.10 -17.73
CA VAL A 76 -14.82 5.05 -17.54
C VAL A 76 -16.01 5.26 -18.48
N VAL A 77 -16.50 6.49 -18.58
CA VAL A 77 -17.62 6.82 -19.48
C VAL A 77 -17.27 6.57 -20.95
N LYS A 78 -16.07 6.95 -21.39
CA LYS A 78 -15.59 6.67 -22.75
C LYS A 78 -15.51 5.17 -23.02
N HIS A 79 -14.97 4.41 -22.07
CA HIS A 79 -14.90 2.94 -22.16
C HIS A 79 -16.29 2.35 -22.33
N LEU A 80 -17.23 2.70 -21.45
CA LEU A 80 -18.60 2.18 -21.51
C LEU A 80 -19.32 2.54 -22.82
N ASN A 81 -19.07 3.75 -23.34
CA ASN A 81 -19.69 4.20 -24.59
C ASN A 81 -19.16 3.44 -25.81
N GLN A 82 -17.90 2.98 -25.77
CA GLN A 82 -17.26 2.24 -26.85
C GLN A 82 -17.43 0.71 -26.71
N PHE A 83 -17.42 0.21 -25.47
CA PHE A 83 -17.46 -1.22 -25.12
C PHE A 83 -18.56 -1.49 -24.08
N PRO A 84 -19.85 -1.35 -24.45
CA PRO A 84 -20.95 -1.52 -23.51
C PRO A 84 -21.09 -2.96 -22.98
N ALA A 85 -20.54 -3.95 -23.67
CA ALA A 85 -20.55 -5.35 -23.26
C ALA A 85 -19.67 -5.64 -22.03
N ASP A 86 -18.65 -4.82 -21.77
CA ASP A 86 -17.72 -5.01 -20.65
C ASP A 86 -18.32 -4.65 -19.28
N GLY A 87 -19.43 -3.91 -19.29
CA GLY A 87 -20.09 -3.44 -18.07
C GLY A 87 -19.28 -2.40 -17.29
N LEU A 88 -19.84 -1.93 -16.18
CA LEU A 88 -19.24 -0.89 -15.33
C LEU A 88 -18.00 -1.44 -14.61
N GLU A 89 -18.02 -2.72 -14.24
CA GLU A 89 -16.92 -3.44 -13.61
C GLU A 89 -15.68 -3.46 -14.51
N GLY A 90 -15.83 -3.84 -15.78
CA GLY A 90 -14.72 -3.87 -16.74
C GLY A 90 -14.15 -2.49 -17.05
N ALA A 91 -15.01 -1.46 -17.13
CA ALA A 91 -14.57 -0.09 -17.34
C ALA A 91 -13.81 0.50 -16.14
N LEU A 92 -14.23 0.19 -14.91
CA LEU A 92 -13.56 0.61 -13.68
C LEU A 92 -12.20 -0.08 -13.49
N GLU A 93 -12.10 -1.33 -13.91
CA GLU A 93 -10.87 -2.13 -13.80
C GLU A 93 -9.66 -1.43 -14.45
N ASN A 94 -9.86 -0.81 -15.62
CA ASN A 94 -8.79 -0.09 -16.33
C ASN A 94 -8.30 1.15 -15.58
N VAL A 95 -9.15 1.77 -14.76
CA VAL A 95 -8.79 2.93 -13.94
C VAL A 95 -8.09 2.48 -12.66
N ILE A 96 -8.59 1.42 -12.04
CA ILE A 96 -8.12 0.92 -10.73
C ILE A 96 -6.89 0.01 -10.88
N ALA A 97 -6.55 -0.44 -12.08
CA ALA A 97 -5.46 -1.39 -12.32
C ALA A 97 -4.12 -0.96 -11.72
N PHE A 98 -3.82 0.34 -11.73
CA PHE A 98 -2.58 0.87 -11.16
C PHE A 98 -2.55 0.84 -9.63
N ASP A 99 -3.72 0.87 -8.99
CA ASP A 99 -3.88 0.85 -7.53
C ASP A 99 -3.90 -0.58 -6.96
N ARG A 100 -3.86 -1.63 -7.80
CA ARG A 100 -3.91 -3.03 -7.34
C ARG A 100 -2.82 -3.41 -6.35
N PHE A 101 -1.65 -2.79 -6.49
CA PHE A 101 -0.51 -3.05 -5.62
C PHE A 101 -0.67 -2.40 -4.23
N ASP A 102 -1.65 -1.51 -4.07
CA ASP A 102 -2.02 -0.93 -2.79
C ASP A 102 -3.29 -1.59 -2.24
N ASN A 103 -3.08 -2.64 -1.45
CA ASN A 103 -4.15 -3.37 -0.76
C ASN A 103 -5.03 -2.48 0.14
N VAL A 104 -4.53 -1.32 0.58
CA VAL A 104 -5.31 -0.36 1.37
C VAL A 104 -6.29 0.38 0.48
N ILE A 105 -5.80 0.97 -0.60
CA ILE A 105 -6.64 1.68 -1.57
C ILE A 105 -7.67 0.71 -2.16
N LEU A 106 -7.28 -0.51 -2.52
CA LEU A 106 -8.22 -1.53 -3.03
C LEU A 106 -9.36 -1.84 -2.04
N LYS A 107 -9.05 -2.04 -0.75
CA LYS A 107 -10.09 -2.32 0.27
C LYS A 107 -11.04 -1.15 0.43
N GLN A 108 -10.52 0.08 0.41
CA GLN A 108 -11.33 1.29 0.52
C GLN A 108 -12.21 1.46 -0.72
N LEU A 109 -11.64 1.30 -1.91
CA LEU A 109 -12.35 1.34 -3.19
C LEU A 109 -13.46 0.30 -3.24
N ALA A 110 -13.17 -0.94 -2.87
CA ALA A 110 -14.18 -1.98 -2.89
C ALA A 110 -15.31 -1.74 -1.89
N ARG A 111 -15.01 -1.20 -0.70
CA ARG A 111 -16.05 -0.80 0.26
C ARG A 111 -16.98 0.27 -0.35
N ILE A 112 -16.41 1.27 -1.03
CA ILE A 112 -17.19 2.34 -1.66
C ILE A 112 -17.99 1.79 -2.85
N LEU A 113 -17.34 1.05 -3.76
CA LEU A 113 -17.97 0.51 -4.98
C LEU A 113 -19.07 -0.52 -4.69
N SER A 114 -18.89 -1.35 -3.66
CA SER A 114 -19.93 -2.29 -3.22
C SER A 114 -21.19 -1.60 -2.70
N SER A 115 -21.08 -0.40 -2.12
CA SER A 115 -22.26 0.40 -1.72
C SER A 115 -23.11 0.85 -2.93
N TYR A 116 -22.52 0.85 -4.13
CA TYR A 116 -23.21 1.11 -5.39
C TYR A 116 -23.48 -0.17 -6.20
N GLY A 117 -23.31 -1.35 -5.59
CA GLY A 117 -23.54 -2.64 -6.26
C GLY A 117 -22.56 -2.92 -7.40
N VAL A 118 -21.33 -2.40 -7.31
CA VAL A 118 -20.23 -2.71 -8.24
C VAL A 118 -19.22 -3.60 -7.54
N THR A 119 -18.94 -4.77 -8.11
CA THR A 119 -17.94 -5.69 -7.58
C THR A 119 -16.62 -5.50 -8.31
N VAL A 120 -15.58 -5.08 -7.59
CA VAL A 120 -14.21 -5.09 -8.13
C VAL A 120 -13.73 -6.54 -8.13
N ALA A 121 -13.44 -7.06 -9.32
CA ALA A 121 -12.98 -8.42 -9.53
C ALA A 121 -11.52 -8.57 -9.11
N ASP A 122 -11.22 -8.40 -7.82
CA ASP A 122 -9.95 -8.81 -7.19
C ASP A 122 -10.00 -8.88 -5.65
N ILE A 123 -11.19 -8.80 -5.02
CA ILE A 123 -11.37 -9.36 -3.66
C ILE A 123 -11.82 -10.82 -3.75
N LYS A 124 -11.17 -11.61 -4.60
CA LYS A 124 -11.14 -13.05 -4.38
C LYS A 124 -9.92 -13.34 -3.51
N SER A 125 -10.18 -13.47 -2.20
CA SER A 125 -9.31 -14.19 -1.25
C SER A 125 -7.84 -13.74 -1.17
N GLY A 126 -7.56 -12.45 -1.16
CA GLY A 126 -6.24 -11.90 -0.78
C GLY A 126 -6.06 -11.84 0.74
N GLY A 127 -5.85 -12.98 1.40
CA GLY A 127 -5.58 -13.00 2.84
C GLY A 127 -4.27 -12.27 3.16
N ILE A 128 -4.34 -11.08 3.79
CA ILE A 128 -3.22 -10.28 4.32
C ILE A 128 -1.95 -10.43 3.45
N GLY A 129 -1.92 -9.70 2.33
CA GLY A 129 -0.76 -9.66 1.44
C GLY A 129 0.48 -9.14 2.18
N THR A 130 1.43 -10.04 2.38
CA THR A 130 2.79 -9.75 2.86
C THR A 130 3.60 -9.06 1.76
N THR A 131 4.49 -8.17 2.17
CA THR A 131 5.27 -7.27 1.31
C THR A 131 6.43 -7.97 0.59
N GLY A 132 6.14 -9.03 -0.16
CA GLY A 132 7.10 -9.70 -1.06
C GLY A 132 6.81 -9.34 -2.51
N SER A 133 7.84 -9.29 -3.37
CA SER A 133 7.66 -9.22 -4.82
C SER A 133 6.92 -10.47 -5.33
N GLU A 134 6.06 -10.32 -6.33
CA GLU A 134 5.33 -11.47 -6.90
C GLU A 134 6.29 -12.37 -7.69
N GLY A 135 6.40 -13.65 -7.30
CA GLY A 135 7.24 -14.64 -7.98
C GLY A 135 6.53 -15.38 -9.13
N GLY A 136 5.20 -15.30 -9.20
CA GLY A 136 4.37 -16.00 -10.19
C GLY A 136 3.74 -17.31 -9.68
N VAL A 137 3.21 -18.14 -10.58
CA VAL A 137 2.54 -19.40 -10.21
C VAL A 137 3.55 -20.51 -9.92
N SER A 138 3.33 -21.28 -8.84
CA SER A 138 4.13 -22.45 -8.47
C SER A 138 3.35 -23.75 -8.66
N THR A 139 4.00 -24.75 -9.25
CA THR A 139 3.56 -26.14 -9.21
C THR A 139 4.42 -26.90 -8.20
N PRO A 140 3.87 -27.30 -7.03
CA PRO A 140 4.65 -28.01 -6.02
C PRO A 140 5.21 -29.32 -6.57
N ARG A 141 6.50 -29.56 -6.38
CA ARG A 141 7.19 -30.79 -6.81
C ARG A 141 6.88 -32.00 -5.92
N THR A 142 6.26 -31.76 -4.77
CA THR A 142 6.05 -32.76 -3.72
C THR A 142 4.56 -32.95 -3.43
N ARG A 143 4.18 -34.14 -2.96
CA ARG A 143 2.80 -34.41 -2.51
C ARG A 143 2.53 -33.71 -1.18
N ALA A 144 1.30 -33.23 -0.99
CA ALA A 144 0.85 -32.71 0.31
C ALA A 144 0.76 -33.89 1.28
N SER A 145 1.54 -33.82 2.36
CA SER A 145 1.58 -34.85 3.40
C SER A 145 1.22 -34.23 4.76
N SER A 146 2.07 -34.40 5.76
CA SER A 146 1.88 -33.83 7.09
C SER A 146 2.55 -32.45 7.18
N PRO A 147 1.86 -31.44 7.74
CA PRO A 147 2.45 -30.12 7.98
C PRO A 147 3.73 -30.20 8.81
N LYS A 148 4.74 -29.38 8.49
CA LYS A 148 6.03 -29.32 9.20
C LYS A 148 6.67 -27.92 9.12
N HIS A 149 7.60 -27.61 10.02
CA HIS A 149 8.35 -26.35 9.99
C HIS A 149 9.32 -26.27 8.80
N GLY A 150 10.08 -27.34 8.55
CA GLY A 150 11.16 -27.37 7.55
C GLY A 150 12.54 -27.18 8.17
N LYS A 151 13.59 -27.28 7.36
CA LYS A 151 14.98 -26.99 7.74
C LYS A 151 15.27 -25.51 7.51
N ILE A 152 16.10 -24.91 8.36
CA ILE A 152 16.57 -23.53 8.19
C ILE A 152 17.77 -23.55 7.25
N ASP A 153 17.74 -22.70 6.23
CA ASP A 153 18.86 -22.49 5.32
C ASP A 153 19.78 -21.39 5.86
N GLU A 154 21.06 -21.71 6.11
CA GLU A 154 22.05 -20.76 6.62
C GLU A 154 22.40 -19.69 5.58
N ASN A 155 22.31 -20.01 4.29
CA ASN A 155 22.61 -19.07 3.20
C ASN A 155 21.39 -18.21 2.81
N ASN A 156 20.21 -18.52 3.35
CA ASN A 156 18.93 -17.89 3.02
C ASN A 156 18.67 -17.83 1.50
N ASP A 157 18.97 -18.91 0.78
CA ASP A 157 18.75 -18.99 -0.67
C ASP A 157 17.25 -19.06 -1.00
N PRO A 158 16.81 -18.60 -2.19
CA PRO A 158 15.40 -18.64 -2.58
C PRO A 158 14.97 -20.07 -2.95
N HIS A 159 14.03 -20.63 -2.17
CA HIS A 159 13.46 -21.96 -2.40
C HIS A 159 12.02 -21.89 -2.90
N VAL A 160 11.73 -22.55 -4.02
CA VAL A 160 10.40 -22.52 -4.68
C VAL A 160 9.88 -23.93 -4.98
N GLY A 161 8.63 -24.20 -4.65
CA GLY A 161 7.91 -25.44 -5.03
C GLY A 161 8.35 -26.70 -4.28
N GLY A 162 9.28 -26.58 -3.32
CA GLY A 162 9.79 -27.69 -2.50
C GLY A 162 9.07 -27.82 -1.15
N ASN A 163 9.53 -28.77 -0.34
CA ASN A 163 9.08 -28.92 1.05
C ASN A 163 10.21 -29.17 2.06
N THR A 164 11.44 -28.82 1.71
CA THR A 164 12.59 -29.06 2.60
C THR A 164 12.82 -27.87 3.54
N TRP A 165 12.70 -26.66 3.02
CA TRP A 165 13.18 -25.44 3.66
C TRP A 165 12.06 -24.62 4.28
N ALA A 166 12.29 -24.16 5.51
CA ALA A 166 11.44 -23.22 6.23
C ALA A 166 11.52 -21.84 5.56
N GLY A 167 10.37 -21.23 5.27
CA GLY A 167 10.29 -19.93 4.61
C GLY A 167 10.40 -19.98 3.07
N GLY A 168 10.41 -21.17 2.48
CA GLY A 168 10.26 -21.35 1.04
C GLY A 168 8.88 -20.90 0.52
N SER A 169 8.78 -20.68 -0.79
CA SER A 169 7.53 -20.27 -1.44
C SER A 169 6.92 -21.37 -2.31
N GLY A 170 5.59 -21.40 -2.43
CA GLY A 170 4.88 -22.31 -3.34
C GLY A 170 4.97 -23.80 -2.99
N GLY A 171 5.30 -24.14 -1.74
CA GLY A 171 5.51 -25.52 -1.28
C GLY A 171 4.24 -26.30 -0.94
N SER A 172 4.41 -27.57 -0.56
CA SER A 172 3.29 -28.48 -0.27
C SER A 172 2.88 -28.54 1.21
N ASP A 173 3.81 -28.71 2.14
CA ASP A 173 3.51 -29.05 3.54
C ASP A 173 4.44 -28.37 4.56
N THR A 174 5.30 -27.46 4.10
CA THR A 174 6.31 -26.79 4.94
C THR A 174 5.91 -25.35 5.27
N ALA A 175 6.30 -24.84 6.44
CA ALA A 175 6.04 -23.45 6.83
C ALA A 175 6.70 -22.48 5.84
N GLY A 176 5.90 -21.56 5.29
CA GLY A 176 6.32 -20.73 4.16
C GLY A 176 5.16 -19.90 3.60
N LEU A 177 5.37 -19.28 2.43
CA LEU A 177 4.37 -18.46 1.75
C LEU A 177 3.88 -19.09 0.45
N GLY A 178 2.63 -18.82 0.07
CA GLY A 178 2.07 -19.24 -1.23
C GLY A 178 1.89 -20.75 -1.45
N GLY A 179 2.21 -21.59 -0.46
CA GLY A 179 2.00 -23.05 -0.50
C GLY A 179 0.59 -23.50 -0.11
N ARG A 180 0.34 -24.82 -0.14
CA ARG A 180 -0.99 -25.41 0.14
C ARG A 180 -1.20 -25.98 1.55
N GLY A 181 -0.18 -26.52 2.20
CA GLY A 181 -0.34 -27.31 3.44
C GLY A 181 0.66 -27.02 4.56
N GLY A 182 1.35 -25.88 4.51
CA GLY A 182 2.23 -25.44 5.60
C GLY A 182 1.42 -25.09 6.87
N PRO A 183 1.98 -25.29 8.08
CA PRO A 183 1.27 -25.06 9.34
C PRO A 183 1.02 -23.58 9.64
N TYR A 184 1.95 -22.69 9.24
CA TYR A 184 1.85 -21.25 9.43
C TYR A 184 2.69 -20.51 8.37
N ARG A 185 2.46 -19.20 8.26
CA ARG A 185 3.18 -18.33 7.33
C ARG A 185 4.56 -17.98 7.90
N LEU A 186 5.59 -18.18 7.11
CA LEU A 186 6.97 -17.80 7.43
C LEU A 186 7.57 -17.09 6.21
N ASP A 187 8.02 -15.85 6.39
CA ASP A 187 8.55 -15.00 5.32
C ASP A 187 10.06 -14.87 5.45
N SER A 188 10.79 -15.30 4.42
CA SER A 188 12.26 -15.17 4.32
C SER A 188 12.70 -13.98 3.44
N GLY A 189 11.78 -13.13 2.98
CA GLY A 189 12.06 -11.92 2.21
C GLY A 189 12.24 -12.14 0.71
N HIS A 190 11.83 -13.30 0.19
CA HIS A 190 11.98 -13.70 -1.22
C HIS A 190 10.67 -13.51 -2.01
N PRO A 191 10.72 -13.51 -3.36
CA PRO A 191 9.52 -13.45 -4.18
C PRO A 191 8.54 -14.60 -3.85
N VAL A 192 7.26 -14.26 -3.71
CA VAL A 192 6.24 -15.23 -3.31
C VAL A 192 5.65 -15.89 -4.54
N HIS A 193 5.93 -17.18 -4.72
CA HIS A 193 5.28 -18.00 -5.73
C HIS A 193 4.02 -18.67 -5.16
N GLN A 194 2.89 -18.55 -5.85
CA GLN A 194 1.60 -19.03 -5.35
C GLN A 194 1.12 -20.31 -6.06
N VAL A 195 0.65 -21.27 -5.28
CA VAL A 195 -0.04 -22.47 -5.76
C VAL A 195 -1.49 -22.12 -6.12
N SER A 196 -2.06 -22.80 -7.13
CA SER A 196 -3.46 -22.60 -7.54
C SER A 196 -4.46 -22.96 -6.43
N ASP A 197 -5.62 -22.33 -6.44
CA ASP A 197 -6.65 -22.56 -5.42
C ASP A 197 -7.21 -23.98 -5.45
N GLU A 198 -7.28 -24.60 -6.64
CA GLU A 198 -7.64 -26.01 -6.80
C GLU A 198 -6.70 -26.93 -6.01
N MET A 199 -5.40 -26.64 -6.02
CA MET A 199 -4.40 -27.43 -5.30
C MET A 199 -4.40 -27.16 -3.79
N LYS A 200 -4.84 -25.98 -3.35
CA LYS A 200 -5.08 -25.67 -1.93
C LYS A 200 -6.29 -26.45 -1.40
N ALA A 201 -7.34 -26.61 -2.21
CA ALA A 201 -8.53 -27.37 -1.85
C ALA A 201 -8.28 -28.89 -1.70
N GLN A 202 -7.22 -29.42 -2.33
CA GLN A 202 -6.86 -30.85 -2.27
C GLN A 202 -6.24 -31.29 -0.93
N VAL A 203 -6.05 -30.39 0.03
CA VAL A 203 -5.44 -30.71 1.33
C VAL A 203 -6.45 -31.44 2.22
N SER A 204 -6.07 -32.62 2.71
CA SER A 204 -6.94 -33.43 3.58
C SER A 204 -7.30 -32.68 4.87
N GLU A 205 -8.51 -32.93 5.38
CA GLU A 205 -8.98 -32.32 6.63
C GLU A 205 -8.06 -32.66 7.83
N GLU A 206 -7.50 -33.87 7.85
CA GLU A 206 -6.51 -34.29 8.86
C GLU A 206 -5.24 -33.44 8.82
N ALA A 207 -4.74 -33.09 7.63
CA ALA A 207 -3.59 -32.22 7.47
C ALA A 207 -3.93 -30.79 7.92
N GLN A 208 -5.13 -30.28 7.60
CA GLN A 208 -5.57 -28.98 8.08
C GLN A 208 -5.70 -28.92 9.60
N LYS A 209 -6.22 -29.98 10.24
CA LYS A 209 -6.33 -30.07 11.69
C LYS A 209 -4.96 -30.06 12.36
N ARG A 210 -4.02 -30.87 11.87
CA ARG A 210 -2.64 -30.89 12.38
C ARG A 210 -1.91 -29.57 12.15
N ALA A 211 -2.14 -28.91 11.03
CA ALA A 211 -1.60 -27.57 10.77
C ALA A 211 -2.09 -26.57 11.83
N ARG A 212 -3.38 -26.60 12.17
CA ARG A 212 -3.95 -25.75 13.23
C ARG A 212 -3.39 -26.07 14.61
N GLU A 213 -3.17 -27.34 14.93
CA GLU A 213 -2.56 -27.76 16.21
C GLU A 213 -1.11 -27.25 16.31
N MET A 214 -0.29 -27.47 15.28
CA MET A 214 1.08 -26.94 15.23
C MET A 214 1.13 -25.40 15.27
N ALA A 215 0.17 -24.73 14.64
CA ALA A 215 0.07 -23.27 14.69
C ALA A 215 -0.27 -22.77 16.10
N LYS A 216 -1.14 -23.49 16.82
CA LYS A 216 -1.47 -23.19 18.23
C LYS A 216 -0.26 -23.40 19.13
N GLU A 217 0.43 -24.52 19.00
CA GLU A 217 1.66 -24.81 19.77
C GLU A 217 2.75 -23.76 19.51
N ALA A 218 2.97 -23.39 18.24
CA ALA A 218 3.93 -22.35 17.87
C ALA A 218 3.52 -20.98 18.43
N LEU A 219 2.23 -20.64 18.42
CA LEU A 219 1.73 -19.43 19.04
C LEU A 219 1.94 -19.46 20.56
N GLU A 220 1.63 -20.57 21.22
CA GLU A 220 1.84 -20.75 22.65
C GLU A 220 3.31 -20.61 23.05
N HIS A 221 4.23 -21.24 22.30
CA HIS A 221 5.67 -21.09 22.51
C HIS A 221 6.11 -19.63 22.35
N LYS A 222 5.62 -18.94 21.32
CA LYS A 222 5.95 -17.53 21.08
C LYS A 222 5.37 -16.60 22.15
N LEU A 223 4.19 -16.91 22.67
CA LEU A 223 3.60 -16.21 23.81
C LEU A 223 4.43 -16.42 25.08
N GLN A 224 4.95 -17.63 25.31
CA GLN A 224 5.88 -17.91 26.40
C GLN A 224 7.21 -17.13 26.26
N GLU A 225 7.81 -17.11 25.06
CA GLU A 225 9.02 -16.31 24.78
C GLU A 225 8.81 -14.82 25.06
N LEU A 226 7.64 -14.29 24.70
CA LEU A 226 7.27 -12.90 24.93
C LEU A 226 6.79 -12.63 26.36
N ASN A 227 6.75 -13.65 27.23
CA ASN A 227 6.22 -13.60 28.58
C ASN A 227 4.81 -12.99 28.64
N MET A 228 3.94 -13.40 27.69
CA MET A 228 2.59 -12.86 27.47
C MET A 228 1.54 -13.95 27.67
N GLY A 229 0.53 -13.67 28.49
CA GLY A 229 -0.61 -14.57 28.68
C GLY A 229 -1.61 -14.54 27.52
N LYS A 230 -2.47 -15.57 27.43
CA LYS A 230 -3.53 -15.64 26.39
C LYS A 230 -4.47 -14.42 26.41
N VAL A 231 -4.83 -13.96 27.61
CA VAL A 231 -5.70 -12.77 27.79
C VAL A 231 -5.01 -11.49 27.33
N GLU A 232 -3.70 -11.38 27.54
CA GLU A 232 -2.91 -10.22 27.10
C GLU A 232 -2.76 -10.19 25.59
N TRP A 233 -2.58 -11.37 24.97
CA TRP A 233 -2.58 -11.53 23.52
C TRP A 233 -3.91 -11.11 22.89
N ASP A 234 -5.03 -11.61 23.40
CA ASP A 234 -6.36 -11.26 22.88
C ASP A 234 -6.60 -9.74 22.98
N ARG A 235 -6.14 -9.12 24.08
CA ARG A 235 -6.18 -7.67 24.24
C ARG A 235 -5.28 -6.95 23.22
N TYR A 236 -4.07 -7.43 22.99
CA TYR A 236 -3.15 -6.86 22.01
C TYR A 236 -3.72 -6.97 20.58
N ASP A 237 -4.25 -8.13 20.20
CA ASP A 237 -4.81 -8.34 18.86
C ASP A 237 -5.99 -7.40 18.61
N GLN A 238 -6.91 -7.25 19.57
CA GLN A 238 -8.00 -6.27 19.47
C GLN A 238 -7.50 -4.84 19.20
N LEU A 239 -6.46 -4.40 19.92
CA LEU A 239 -5.84 -3.10 19.71
C LEU A 239 -5.19 -3.01 18.31
N TYR A 240 -4.44 -4.04 17.92
CA TYR A 240 -3.75 -4.10 16.64
C TYR A 240 -4.73 -4.03 15.46
N GLN A 241 -5.85 -4.77 15.51
CA GLN A 241 -6.84 -4.76 14.43
C GLN A 241 -7.41 -3.35 14.20
N GLN A 242 -7.66 -2.58 15.26
CA GLN A 242 -8.20 -1.22 15.18
C GLN A 242 -7.24 -0.25 14.48
N VAL A 243 -5.93 -0.36 14.74
CA VAL A 243 -4.91 0.55 14.17
C VAL A 243 -4.14 -0.05 12.99
N SER A 244 -4.53 -1.24 12.52
CA SER A 244 -3.79 -2.02 11.52
C SER A 244 -3.59 -1.25 10.21
N LEU A 245 -4.60 -0.50 9.80
CA LEU A 245 -4.58 0.34 8.60
C LEU A 245 -3.56 1.47 8.70
N GLN A 246 -3.59 2.18 9.83
CA GLN A 246 -2.71 3.31 10.13
C GLN A 246 -1.25 2.84 10.24
N ILE A 247 -1.02 1.67 10.85
CA ILE A 247 0.31 1.04 10.90
C ILE A 247 0.81 0.75 9.48
N GLN A 248 -0.05 0.23 8.59
CA GLN A 248 0.33 -0.05 7.20
C GLN A 248 0.67 1.24 6.44
N GLN A 249 -0.13 2.29 6.57
CA GLN A 249 0.14 3.60 5.97
C GLN A 249 1.49 4.17 6.44
N LEU A 250 1.75 4.11 7.75
CA LEU A 250 3.03 4.55 8.31
C LEU A 250 4.21 3.72 7.78
N ARG A 251 4.04 2.41 7.60
CA ARG A 251 5.08 1.54 7.01
C ARG A 251 5.38 1.93 5.57
N VAL A 252 4.38 2.23 4.75
CA VAL A 252 4.58 2.69 3.37
C VAL A 252 5.35 4.01 3.37
N LEU A 253 4.93 4.97 4.18
CA LEU A 253 5.58 6.27 4.31
C LEU A 253 7.05 6.13 4.76
N LEU A 254 7.33 5.29 5.76
CA LEU A 254 8.70 5.05 6.23
C LEU A 254 9.56 4.34 5.16
N LYS A 255 8.99 3.42 4.38
CA LYS A 255 9.68 2.80 3.24
C LYS A 255 10.01 3.84 2.17
N ASP A 256 9.08 4.75 1.87
CA ASP A 256 9.29 5.81 0.89
C ASP A 256 10.35 6.81 1.35
N ILE A 257 10.38 7.16 2.64
CA ILE A 257 11.44 7.99 3.23
C ILE A 257 12.79 7.27 3.08
N LYS A 258 12.85 5.98 3.39
CA LYS A 258 14.07 5.17 3.25
C LYS A 258 14.55 5.13 1.79
N LYS A 259 13.62 4.96 0.84
CA LYS A 259 13.92 4.96 -0.59
C LYS A 259 14.43 6.32 -1.06
N ARG A 260 13.75 7.41 -0.69
CA ARG A 260 14.16 8.79 -1.01
C ARG A 260 15.54 9.14 -0.43
N LYS A 261 15.89 8.63 0.75
CA LYS A 261 17.25 8.78 1.30
C LYS A 261 18.33 8.13 0.41
N GLN A 262 17.98 7.08 -0.34
CA GLN A 262 18.88 6.39 -1.26
C GLN A 262 18.87 6.98 -2.68
N GLU A 263 17.89 7.82 -3.01
CA GLU A 263 17.74 8.40 -4.35
C GLU A 263 18.78 9.49 -4.65
N ARG A 264 19.20 9.55 -5.92
CA ARG A 264 20.16 10.55 -6.39
C ARG A 264 19.45 11.88 -6.63
N VAL A 265 19.91 12.93 -5.97
CA VAL A 265 19.40 14.29 -6.11
C VAL A 265 20.24 15.05 -7.15
N TRP A 266 19.65 16.06 -7.78
CA TRP A 266 20.41 17.03 -8.58
C TRP A 266 21.24 17.90 -7.65
N LEU A 267 22.55 17.73 -7.68
CA LEU A 267 23.49 18.67 -7.06
C LEU A 267 23.69 19.83 -8.03
N ARG A 268 23.38 21.05 -7.58
CA ARG A 268 23.53 22.29 -8.36
C ARG A 268 24.87 22.96 -8.03
N ARG A 269 25.21 24.03 -8.75
CA ARG A 269 26.47 24.77 -8.59
C ARG A 269 27.71 23.89 -8.70
N GLN A 270 27.72 23.07 -9.75
CA GLN A 270 28.84 22.21 -10.06
C GLN A 270 29.66 22.83 -11.18
N SER A 271 30.96 22.56 -11.18
CA SER A 271 31.88 22.96 -12.25
C SER A 271 31.85 22.03 -13.45
N THR A 272 31.16 20.89 -13.34
CA THR A 272 31.02 19.86 -14.38
C THR A 272 29.64 19.23 -14.31
N GLY A 273 29.12 18.78 -15.46
CA GLY A 273 27.82 18.12 -15.55
C GLY A 273 26.95 18.66 -16.69
N GLU A 274 25.65 18.51 -16.53
CA GLU A 274 24.65 19.13 -17.42
C GLU A 274 24.51 20.61 -17.06
N LEU A 275 24.29 21.50 -18.03
CA LEU A 275 24.05 22.92 -17.74
C LEU A 275 22.79 23.08 -16.88
N ASP A 276 22.84 23.91 -15.85
CA ASP A 276 21.66 24.29 -15.08
C ASP A 276 20.96 25.45 -15.80
N ASP A 277 19.82 25.17 -16.43
CA ASP A 277 19.03 26.15 -17.18
C ASP A 277 18.67 27.41 -16.36
N SER A 278 18.61 27.28 -15.03
CA SER A 278 18.38 28.42 -14.14
C SER A 278 19.58 29.36 -14.00
N ARG A 279 20.78 28.96 -14.45
CA ARG A 279 22.04 29.72 -14.36
C ARG A 279 22.64 30.07 -15.72
N ILE A 280 21.83 30.11 -16.78
CA ILE A 280 22.29 30.47 -18.14
C ILE A 280 22.90 31.88 -18.17
N VAL A 281 22.30 32.84 -17.44
CA VAL A 281 22.81 34.22 -17.36
C VAL A 281 24.20 34.23 -16.71
N ASP A 282 24.37 33.50 -15.60
CA ASP A 282 25.64 33.35 -14.90
C ASP A 282 26.70 32.68 -15.79
N ALA A 283 26.29 31.71 -16.62
CA ALA A 283 27.17 31.01 -17.56
C ALA A 283 27.71 31.95 -18.63
N ILE A 284 26.86 32.84 -19.17
CA ILE A 284 27.24 33.87 -20.14
C ILE A 284 28.13 34.93 -19.46
N ALA A 285 27.90 35.24 -18.19
CA ALA A 285 28.74 36.12 -17.38
C ALA A 285 30.11 35.51 -17.01
N GLY A 286 30.36 34.24 -17.36
CA GLY A 286 31.64 33.56 -17.15
C GLY A 286 31.77 32.81 -15.82
N GLU A 287 30.66 32.61 -15.09
CA GLU A 287 30.67 31.82 -13.86
C GLU A 287 30.87 30.33 -14.18
N LYS A 288 31.73 29.66 -13.41
CA LYS A 288 32.11 28.25 -13.66
C LYS A 288 31.16 27.25 -13.02
N ASP A 289 30.48 27.64 -11.92
CA ASP A 289 29.61 26.76 -11.15
C ASP A 289 28.15 26.80 -11.65
N VAL A 290 27.99 26.58 -12.95
CA VAL A 290 26.68 26.67 -13.64
C VAL A 290 26.12 25.32 -14.06
N PHE A 291 26.78 24.22 -13.68
CA PHE A 291 26.35 22.87 -14.02
C PHE A 291 25.62 22.20 -12.85
N LYS A 292 24.87 21.15 -13.17
CA LYS A 292 24.18 20.25 -12.25
C LYS A 292 24.55 18.80 -12.56
N ARG A 293 24.66 17.95 -11.53
CA ARG A 293 24.94 16.51 -11.68
C ARG A 293 24.07 15.67 -10.74
N ARG A 294 23.79 14.42 -11.11
CA ARG A 294 23.13 13.46 -10.23
C ARG A 294 24.12 12.93 -9.19
N GLY A 295 23.87 13.18 -7.91
CA GLY A 295 24.73 12.70 -6.82
C GLY A 295 23.92 12.29 -5.59
N LYS A 296 24.61 11.77 -4.57
CA LYS A 296 23.97 11.49 -3.28
C LYS A 296 23.64 12.81 -2.60
N SER A 297 22.52 12.88 -1.87
CA SER A 297 22.10 14.10 -1.17
C SER A 297 23.16 14.63 -0.18
N THR A 298 24.07 13.78 0.27
CA THR A 298 25.18 14.13 1.18
C THR A 298 26.31 14.93 0.52
N GLU A 299 26.39 14.94 -0.81
CA GLU A 299 27.51 15.56 -1.55
C GLU A 299 27.24 17.01 -1.98
N GLY A 300 25.99 17.47 -1.99
CA GLY A 300 25.60 18.70 -2.72
C GLY A 300 25.30 19.93 -1.88
N ASN A 301 25.36 19.86 -0.55
CA ASN A 301 24.94 20.98 0.29
C ASN A 301 25.65 20.97 1.66
N PRO A 302 26.58 21.91 1.92
CA PRO A 302 27.23 22.04 3.22
C PRO A 302 26.25 22.42 4.36
N ASN A 303 25.04 22.88 4.03
CA ASN A 303 23.93 23.11 4.96
C ASN A 303 22.86 21.99 4.94
N ALA A 304 23.04 20.89 4.20
CA ALA A 304 22.18 19.69 4.33
C ALA A 304 22.58 18.81 5.53
N SER A 305 23.25 19.42 6.50
CA SER A 305 23.74 18.86 7.75
C SER A 305 22.64 18.61 8.78
N HIS A 306 21.44 18.16 8.39
CA HIS A 306 20.39 17.80 9.37
C HIS A 306 19.55 16.54 9.06
N ASN A 307 19.75 15.83 7.94
CA ASN A 307 19.02 14.57 7.66
C ASN A 307 19.94 13.35 7.50
N VAL A 308 21.15 13.40 8.06
CA VAL A 308 22.07 12.26 8.08
C VAL A 308 21.74 11.33 9.27
N ASP A 309 21.27 11.89 10.38
CA ASP A 309 21.04 11.14 11.61
C ASP A 309 19.97 10.05 11.45
N PRO A 310 20.15 8.88 12.08
CA PRO A 310 19.10 7.89 12.16
C PRO A 310 17.87 8.50 12.85
N MET A 311 16.69 8.28 12.26
CA MET A 311 15.42 8.70 12.89
C MET A 311 15.27 7.96 14.22
N SER A 312 15.45 8.67 15.33
CA SER A 312 15.25 8.14 16.68
C SER A 312 13.83 8.46 17.14
N ILE A 313 13.00 7.42 17.28
CA ILE A 313 11.65 7.55 17.82
C ILE A 313 11.69 7.11 19.28
N LYS A 314 11.39 8.04 20.21
CA LYS A 314 11.25 7.74 21.63
C LYS A 314 9.79 7.69 22.00
N LEU A 315 9.29 6.49 22.31
CA LEU A 315 7.94 6.29 22.83
C LEU A 315 7.98 6.46 24.35
N VAL A 316 7.38 7.54 24.86
CA VAL A 316 7.25 7.79 26.30
C VAL A 316 5.79 7.56 26.68
N VAL A 317 5.56 6.63 27.60
CA VAL A 317 4.22 6.20 28.02
C VAL A 317 4.06 6.44 29.52
N ASP A 318 2.98 7.13 29.91
CA ASP A 318 2.61 7.25 31.32
C ASP A 318 2.05 5.91 31.82
N ILE A 319 2.74 5.33 32.82
CA ILE A 319 2.37 4.07 33.48
C ILE A 319 1.91 4.29 34.93
N SER A 320 1.57 5.52 35.30
CA SER A 320 1.10 5.85 36.64
C SER A 320 -0.25 5.18 36.96
N ALA A 321 -0.52 4.96 38.25
CA ALA A 321 -1.79 4.40 38.72
C ALA A 321 -3.02 5.23 38.29
N SER A 322 -2.81 6.53 37.99
CA SER A 322 -3.87 7.41 37.49
C SER A 322 -4.41 6.95 36.12
N MET A 323 -3.54 6.41 35.27
CA MET A 323 -3.91 5.89 33.96
C MET A 323 -4.86 4.71 34.06
N TYR A 324 -4.69 3.85 35.06
CA TYR A 324 -5.62 2.75 35.35
C TYR A 324 -6.91 3.26 36.02
N ARG A 325 -6.78 4.03 37.11
CA ARG A 325 -7.92 4.46 37.95
C ARG A 325 -8.97 5.26 37.19
N PHE A 326 -8.54 6.17 36.33
CA PHE A 326 -9.46 7.07 35.63
C PHE A 326 -9.95 6.52 34.29
N ASN A 327 -9.34 5.44 33.79
CA ASN A 327 -9.81 4.82 32.55
C ASN A 327 -11.25 4.30 32.63
N GLY A 328 -11.75 3.94 33.83
CA GLY A 328 -13.16 3.57 34.02
C GLY A 328 -14.13 4.76 33.86
N TYR A 329 -13.67 6.00 34.09
CA TYR A 329 -14.48 7.21 34.01
C TYR A 329 -14.44 7.84 32.62
N ASP A 330 -13.26 7.92 32.02
CA ASP A 330 -13.07 8.64 30.77
C ASP A 330 -12.64 7.74 29.60
N GLY A 331 -12.25 6.48 29.84
CA GLY A 331 -11.75 5.62 28.78
C GLY A 331 -10.45 6.13 28.15
N ARG A 332 -9.62 6.89 28.88
CA ARG A 332 -8.36 7.47 28.38
C ARG A 332 -7.39 6.48 27.72
N LEU A 333 -7.40 5.21 28.14
CA LEU A 333 -6.59 4.15 27.50
C LEU A 333 -7.21 3.63 26.20
N ARG A 334 -8.46 3.99 25.92
CA ARG A 334 -9.22 3.57 24.72
C ARG A 334 -9.50 4.71 23.74
N ARG A 335 -9.53 5.96 24.18
CA ARG A 335 -9.82 7.14 23.33
C ARG A 335 -8.76 7.45 22.27
N LEU A 336 -7.54 6.94 22.44
CA LEU A 336 -6.41 7.22 21.56
C LEU A 336 -6.24 6.18 20.44
N LEU A 337 -7.21 5.27 20.28
CA LEU A 337 -7.23 4.18 19.30
C LEU A 337 -8.35 4.43 18.29
#